data_AF-A0A2V9QMP8-F1
#
_entry.id   AF-A0A2V9QMP8-F1
#
_cell.length_a   1.000
_cell.length_b   1.000
_cell.length_c   1.000
_cell.angle_alpha   90.00
_cell.angle_beta   90.00
_cell.angle_gamma   90.00
#
_symmetry.space_group_name_H-M   'P 1'
#
loop_
_entity.id
_entity.type
_entity.pdbx_description
1 polymer ?
#
loop_
_entity_poly.entity_id
_entity_poly.type
_entity_poly.pdbx_seq_one_letter_code
_entity_poly.pdbx_strand_id
1 'polypeptide(L)'
;MNELFYSLSLLVRIRVIRGCVIFLLFISSLDMRAAETLSYKGLMRIPIDLMTAEGVRLEKGLYDLEVKFEPRGYALSFSSGGHVKAVVKPLPDSDPTLVSASIPVVGTHYLRPSTEPLLTGEERRFSKTGRTQYEEETRQWKATLRVYKTAGGTVFFVFQSKGSHRQWDRVSFRLSQRST
;
A
#
# COMPACT_ATOMS: atom_id res chain seq x y z
N MET A 1 -53.55 0.35 -60.35
CA MET A 1 -52.61 1.39 -59.88
C MET A 1 -52.95 1.73 -58.45
N ASN A 2 -52.12 1.61 -57.42
CA ASN A 2 -50.78 1.04 -57.28
C ASN A 2 -50.63 0.67 -55.79
N GLU A 3 -50.54 -0.64 -55.55
CA GLU A 3 -50.06 -1.29 -54.32
C GLU A 3 -48.55 -1.01 -54.14
N LEU A 4 -48.18 0.20 -53.70
CA LEU A 4 -46.77 0.62 -53.66
C LEU A 4 -46.35 1.36 -52.38
N PHE A 5 -47.02 1.14 -51.25
CA PHE A 5 -46.63 1.77 -49.98
C PHE A 5 -46.08 0.84 -48.89
N TYR A 6 -46.05 -0.48 -49.11
CA TYR A 6 -45.59 -1.44 -48.08
C TYR A 6 -44.14 -1.91 -48.18
N SER A 7 -43.35 -1.48 -49.17
CA SER A 7 -42.00 -2.03 -49.38
C SER A 7 -40.83 -1.15 -48.89
N LEU A 8 -41.09 0.05 -48.37
CA LEU A 8 -40.00 0.98 -48.01
C LEU A 8 -39.64 1.04 -46.51
N SER A 9 -40.39 0.36 -45.65
CA SER A 9 -40.15 0.37 -44.19
C SER A 9 -39.30 -0.81 -43.69
N LEU A 10 -39.05 -1.83 -44.51
CA LEU A 10 -38.32 -3.04 -44.06
C LEU A 10 -36.80 -2.96 -44.30
N LEU A 11 -36.32 -2.17 -45.27
CA LEU A 11 -34.89 -2.12 -45.62
C LEU A 11 -34.06 -1.14 -44.80
N VAL A 12 -34.69 -0.20 -44.07
CA VAL A 12 -33.97 0.79 -43.25
C VAL A 12 -33.55 0.22 -41.88
N ARG A 13 -34.19 -0.86 -41.40
CA ARG A 13 -33.88 -1.41 -40.07
C ARG A 13 -32.62 -2.28 -40.00
N ILE A 14 -32.05 -2.73 -41.12
CA ILE A 14 -30.92 -3.68 -41.10
C ILE A 14 -29.55 -2.98 -41.17
N ARG A 15 -29.46 -1.74 -41.69
CA ARG A 15 -28.18 -1.03 -41.78
C ARG A 15 -27.75 -0.30 -40.51
N VAL A 16 -28.68 0.06 -39.63
CA VAL A 16 -28.35 0.78 -38.37
C VAL A 16 -27.78 -0.16 -37.30
N ILE A 17 -28.15 -1.45 -37.34
CA ILE A 17 -27.74 -2.42 -36.32
C ILE A 17 -26.26 -2.81 -36.45
N ARG A 18 -25.67 -2.73 -37.66
CA ARG A 18 -24.25 -3.07 -37.88
C ARG A 18 -23.27 -1.94 -37.49
N GLY A 19 -23.72 -0.70 -37.37
CA GLY A 19 -22.89 0.43 -36.95
C GLY A 19 -22.70 0.51 -35.43
N CYS A 20 -23.72 0.16 -34.66
CA CYS A 20 -23.66 0.22 -33.19
C CYS A 20 -22.77 -0.87 -32.57
N VAL A 21 -22.66 -2.05 -33.20
CA VAL A 21 -21.82 -3.14 -32.68
C VAL A 21 -20.32 -2.83 -32.83
N ILE A 22 -19.92 -2.12 -33.88
CA ILE A 22 -18.52 -1.71 -34.08
C ILE A 22 -18.17 -0.54 -33.14
N PHE A 23 -19.09 0.40 -32.92
CA PHE A 23 -18.85 1.50 -31.98
C PHE A 23 -18.76 1.02 -30.52
N LEU A 24 -19.55 0.01 -30.13
CA LEU A 24 -19.48 -0.61 -28.80
C LEU A 24 -18.20 -1.45 -28.58
N LEU A 25 -17.57 -1.96 -29.63
CA LEU A 25 -16.30 -2.67 -29.52
C LEU A 25 -15.09 -1.74 -29.31
N PHE A 26 -15.20 -0.45 -29.68
CA PHE A 26 -14.12 0.52 -29.48
C PHE A 26 -14.10 1.18 -28.09
N ILE A 27 -15.16 1.06 -27.29
CA ILE A 27 -15.21 1.62 -25.92
C ILE A 27 -14.63 0.63 -24.89
N SER A 28 -14.45 -0.63 -25.27
CA SER A 28 -13.95 -1.70 -24.39
C SER A 28 -12.42 -1.70 -24.22
N SER A 29 -11.71 -0.76 -24.83
CA SER A 29 -10.26 -0.61 -24.68
C SER A 29 -9.89 0.67 -23.94
N LEU A 30 -10.78 1.20 -23.09
CA LEU A 30 -10.31 1.96 -21.93
C LEU A 30 -9.63 0.98 -20.98
N ASP A 31 -8.35 0.78 -21.26
CA ASP A 31 -7.37 0.23 -20.33
C ASP A 31 -7.37 1.18 -19.13
N MET A 32 -8.33 0.99 -18.21
CA MET A 32 -8.25 1.50 -16.85
C MET A 32 -7.06 0.81 -16.21
N ARG A 33 -5.85 1.29 -16.54
CA ARG A 33 -4.74 1.23 -15.62
C ARG A 33 -5.23 1.94 -14.38
N ALA A 34 -5.75 1.18 -13.42
CA ALA A 34 -5.94 1.63 -12.06
C ALA A 34 -4.62 2.30 -11.70
N ALA A 35 -4.64 3.63 -11.56
CA ALA A 35 -3.44 4.38 -11.23
C ALA A 35 -2.86 3.70 -10.00
N GLU A 36 -1.68 3.09 -10.13
CA GLU A 36 -1.05 2.37 -9.04
C GLU A 36 -0.81 3.38 -7.93
N THR A 37 -1.67 3.30 -6.92
CA THR A 37 -1.60 4.17 -5.76
C THR A 37 -0.25 3.92 -5.08
N LEU A 38 0.55 4.99 -4.93
CA LEU A 38 1.86 4.91 -4.30
C LEU A 38 1.74 4.19 -2.95
N SER A 39 2.54 3.14 -2.75
CA SER A 39 2.63 2.44 -1.50
C SER A 39 4.07 2.14 -1.15
N TYR A 40 4.35 1.88 0.12
CA TYR A 40 5.69 1.58 0.62
C TYR A 40 5.70 0.22 1.28
N LYS A 41 6.52 -0.68 0.77
CA LYS A 41 6.57 -2.08 1.19
C LYS A 41 7.87 -2.37 1.93
N GLY A 42 7.80 -3.26 2.90
CA GLY A 42 8.96 -3.74 3.65
C GLY A 42 8.67 -5.05 4.36
N LEU A 43 9.72 -5.75 4.76
CA LEU A 43 9.62 -7.03 5.46
C LEU A 43 10.16 -6.87 6.87
N MET A 44 9.28 -6.94 7.87
CA MET A 44 9.64 -6.67 9.27
C MET A 44 9.39 -7.88 10.14
N ARG A 45 10.38 -8.22 10.98
CA ARG A 45 10.21 -9.17 12.07
C ARG A 45 9.72 -8.44 13.31
N ILE A 46 8.49 -8.71 13.74
CA ILE A 46 7.88 -8.15 14.93
C ILE A 46 8.17 -9.09 16.11
N PRO A 47 8.86 -8.63 17.18
CA PRO A 47 9.32 -9.50 18.27
C PRO A 47 8.27 -9.73 19.37
N ILE A 48 7.11 -9.09 19.29
CA ILE A 48 6.05 -9.12 20.31
C ILE A 48 4.69 -9.38 19.66
N ASP A 49 3.77 -9.97 20.42
CA ASP A 49 2.39 -10.11 19.98
C ASP A 49 1.67 -8.77 20.05
N LEU A 50 0.93 -8.45 18.99
CA LEU A 50 0.19 -7.20 18.84
C LEU A 50 -1.31 -7.47 18.70
N MET A 51 -2.10 -6.46 19.06
CA MET A 51 -3.54 -6.44 18.86
C MET A 51 -3.95 -5.10 18.23
N THR A 52 -4.78 -5.17 17.20
CA THR A 52 -5.34 -3.97 16.58
C THR A 52 -6.51 -3.41 17.39
N ALA A 53 -6.94 -2.19 17.11
CA ALA A 53 -8.11 -1.59 17.77
C ALA A 53 -9.40 -2.38 17.50
N GLU A 54 -9.46 -3.08 16.36
CA GLU A 54 -10.57 -3.94 15.94
C GLU A 54 -10.49 -5.36 16.58
N GLY A 55 -9.52 -5.61 17.46
CA GLY A 55 -9.35 -6.89 18.14
C GLY A 55 -8.65 -7.98 17.32
N VAL A 56 -8.08 -7.63 16.15
CA VAL A 56 -7.32 -8.57 15.34
C VAL A 56 -5.98 -8.85 16.00
N ARG A 57 -5.64 -10.13 16.13
CA ARG A 57 -4.39 -10.59 16.75
C ARG A 57 -3.31 -10.77 15.69
N LEU A 58 -2.13 -10.23 15.96
CA LEU A 58 -0.92 -10.41 15.17
C LEU A 58 0.14 -11.05 16.06
N GLU A 59 0.43 -12.33 15.82
CA GLU A 59 1.48 -13.04 16.56
C GLU A 59 2.86 -12.49 16.23
N LYS A 60 3.82 -12.58 17.15
CA LYS A 60 5.23 -12.29 16.88
C LYS A 60 5.71 -13.11 15.67
N GLY A 61 6.43 -12.49 14.75
CA GLY A 61 6.80 -13.16 13.51
C GLY A 61 7.26 -12.23 12.40
N LEU A 62 7.43 -12.79 11.21
CA LEU A 62 7.81 -12.06 10.01
C LEU A 62 6.55 -11.63 9.25
N TYR A 63 6.46 -10.35 8.90
CA TYR A 63 5.34 -9.78 8.17
C TYR A 63 5.81 -8.95 6.98
N ASP A 64 5.08 -9.08 5.88
CA ASP A 64 5.09 -8.13 4.79
C ASP A 64 4.25 -6.93 5.21
N LEU A 65 4.90 -5.78 5.40
CA LEU A 65 4.26 -4.52 5.73
C LEU A 65 4.10 -3.69 4.47
N GLU A 66 2.93 -3.05 4.35
CA GLU A 66 2.68 -2.09 3.29
C GLU A 66 1.95 -0.88 3.84
N VAL A 67 2.50 0.31 3.60
CA VAL A 67 1.87 1.60 3.88
C VAL A 67 1.29 2.13 2.57
N LYS A 68 -0.05 2.17 2.47
CA LYS A 68 -0.77 2.67 1.28
C LYS A 68 -1.25 4.10 1.47
N PHE A 69 -1.23 4.88 0.39
CA PHE A 69 -1.76 6.23 0.34
C PHE A 69 -3.19 6.21 -0.21
N GLU A 70 -4.19 6.04 0.63
CA GLU A 70 -5.59 6.05 0.20
C GLU A 70 -6.15 7.48 0.08
N PRO A 71 -7.25 7.71 -0.67
CA PRO A 71 -7.87 9.03 -0.78
C PRO A 71 -8.29 9.64 0.57
N ARG A 72 -8.47 8.80 1.60
CA ARG A 72 -8.86 9.19 2.97
C ARG A 72 -7.67 9.25 3.94
N GLY A 73 -6.44 9.13 3.43
CA GLY A 73 -5.21 9.14 4.22
C GLY A 73 -4.44 7.83 4.11
N TYR A 74 -3.59 7.58 5.10
CA TYR A 74 -2.70 6.41 5.07
C TYR A 74 -3.41 5.15 5.58
N ALA A 75 -2.87 3.98 5.24
CA ALA A 75 -3.24 2.71 5.86
C ALA A 75 -2.01 1.81 5.98
N LEU A 76 -1.82 1.15 7.13
CA LEU A 76 -0.76 0.17 7.35
C LEU A 76 -1.36 -1.23 7.31
N SER A 77 -0.97 -2.04 6.34
CA SER A 77 -1.37 -3.44 6.26
C SER A 77 -0.26 -4.39 6.68
N PHE A 78 -0.64 -5.45 7.38
CA PHE A 78 0.20 -6.56 7.80
C PHE A 78 -0.22 -7.79 7.02
N SER A 79 0.71 -8.41 6.30
CA SER A 79 0.47 -9.64 5.53
C SER A 79 1.46 -10.73 5.93
N SER A 80 1.02 -11.98 5.87
CA SER A 80 1.86 -13.14 6.13
C SER A 80 1.38 -14.33 5.30
N GLY A 81 2.31 -14.98 4.60
CA GLY A 81 1.99 -16.07 3.67
C GLY A 81 1.12 -15.62 2.48
N GLY A 82 1.27 -14.37 2.03
CA GLY A 82 0.46 -13.80 0.94
C GLY A 82 -0.95 -13.35 1.32
N HIS A 83 -1.36 -13.53 2.59
CA HIS A 83 -2.67 -13.13 3.08
C HIS A 83 -2.58 -11.91 4.00
N VAL A 84 -3.44 -10.91 3.75
CA VAL A 84 -3.59 -9.75 4.65
C VAL A 84 -4.17 -10.25 5.97
N LYS A 85 -3.45 -10.00 7.07
CA LYS A 85 -3.83 -10.33 8.44
C LYS A 85 -4.57 -9.18 9.10
N ALA A 86 -4.11 -7.95 8.89
CA ALA A 86 -4.71 -6.75 9.45
C ALA A 86 -4.46 -5.52 8.60
N VAL A 87 -5.36 -4.53 8.71
CA VAL A 87 -5.20 -3.18 8.17
C VAL A 87 -5.50 -2.20 9.29
N VAL A 88 -4.56 -1.28 9.54
CA VAL A 88 -4.62 -0.32 10.65
C VAL A 88 -4.65 1.08 10.09
N LYS A 89 -5.62 1.87 10.55
CA LYS A 89 -5.76 3.29 10.18
C LYS A 89 -4.83 4.17 11.03
N PRO A 90 -4.38 5.31 10.49
CA PRO A 90 -3.52 6.23 11.19
C PRO A 90 -4.28 6.94 12.31
N LEU A 91 -3.54 7.44 13.29
CA LEU A 91 -4.08 8.40 14.24
C LEU A 91 -4.35 9.73 13.53
N PRO A 92 -5.50 10.39 13.82
CA PRO A 92 -5.90 11.63 13.16
C PRO A 92 -4.91 12.79 13.42
N ASP A 93 -4.31 12.84 14.60
CA ASP A 93 -3.25 13.78 14.95
C ASP A 93 -1.99 13.01 15.36
N SER A 94 -1.02 12.91 14.45
CA SER A 94 0.26 12.26 14.73
C SER A 94 1.20 13.17 15.53
N ASP A 95 0.78 13.54 16.74
CA ASP A 95 1.55 14.42 17.60
C ASP A 95 2.95 13.82 17.86
N PRO A 96 4.04 14.54 17.50
CA PRO A 96 5.40 14.06 17.69
C PRO A 96 5.74 13.79 19.16
N THR A 97 5.03 14.40 20.11
CA THR A 97 5.25 14.24 21.56
C THR A 97 4.75 12.90 22.10
N LEU A 98 3.83 12.21 21.41
CA LEU A 98 3.32 10.88 21.78
C LEU A 98 4.43 9.80 21.87
N VAL A 99 5.60 10.06 21.28
CA VAL A 99 6.75 9.15 21.21
C VAL A 99 7.83 9.48 22.25
N SER A 100 7.67 10.56 23.03
CA SER A 100 8.70 11.08 23.95
C SER A 100 9.11 10.13 25.09
N ALA A 101 8.27 9.16 25.45
CA ALA A 101 8.54 8.14 26.47
C ALA A 101 8.45 6.71 25.91
N SER A 102 9.06 6.47 24.76
CA SER A 102 8.87 5.23 24.01
C SER A 102 10.16 4.42 23.84
N ILE A 103 10.08 3.12 24.16
CA ILE A 103 11.15 2.14 24.07
C ILE A 103 11.14 1.59 22.63
N PRO A 104 12.26 1.62 21.88
CA PRO A 104 12.30 1.05 20.54
C PRO A 104 12.08 -0.47 20.59
N VAL A 105 11.14 -0.96 19.76
CA VAL A 105 10.82 -2.39 19.62
C VAL A 105 11.55 -2.98 18.42
N VAL A 106 11.51 -2.24 17.31
CA VAL A 106 12.25 -2.54 16.08
C VAL A 106 13.00 -1.27 15.73
N GLY A 107 14.26 -1.40 15.30
CA GLY A 107 15.07 -0.29 14.80
C GLY A 107 14.43 0.39 13.57
N THR A 108 15.16 1.34 12.99
CA THR A 108 14.68 2.00 11.76
C THR A 108 14.61 0.99 10.62
N HIS A 109 13.41 0.77 10.09
CA HIS A 109 13.20 -0.09 8.93
C HIS A 109 12.95 0.76 7.70
N TYR A 110 13.79 0.61 6.68
CA TYR A 110 13.67 1.34 5.42
C TYR A 110 12.63 0.67 4.54
N LEU A 111 11.68 1.46 4.03
CA LEU A 111 10.63 0.97 3.16
C LEU A 111 10.91 1.35 1.70
N ARG A 112 10.48 0.47 0.79
CA ARG A 112 10.66 0.63 -0.65
C ARG A 112 9.36 1.08 -1.31
N PRO A 113 9.37 2.09 -2.20
CA PRO A 113 8.20 2.45 -3.01
C PRO A 113 7.75 1.30 -3.91
N SER A 114 6.44 1.11 -4.08
CA SER A 114 5.85 0.10 -4.95
C SER A 114 6.08 0.37 -6.43
N THR A 115 6.26 1.63 -6.81
CA THR A 115 6.46 2.09 -8.19
C THR A 115 7.88 1.84 -8.72
N GLU A 116 8.82 1.42 -7.86
CA GLU A 116 10.20 1.17 -8.25
C GLU A 116 10.42 -0.32 -8.57
N PRO A 117 10.83 -0.68 -9.80
CA PRO A 117 11.01 -2.08 -10.20
C PRO A 117 12.20 -2.72 -9.47
N LEU A 118 12.02 -3.96 -8.98
CA LEU A 118 13.08 -4.75 -8.34
C LEU A 118 14.21 -4.96 -9.37
N LEU A 119 15.37 -4.33 -9.17
CA LEU A 119 16.48 -4.43 -10.10
C LEU A 119 17.18 -5.79 -9.95
N THR A 120 16.74 -6.76 -10.75
CA THR A 120 17.42 -8.03 -11.07
C THR A 120 17.74 -9.00 -9.91
N GLY A 121 17.99 -10.26 -10.26
CA GLY A 121 18.14 -11.40 -9.32
C GLY A 121 19.33 -11.31 -8.36
N GLU A 122 20.19 -10.31 -8.52
CA GLU A 122 21.34 -10.04 -7.65
C GLU A 122 20.90 -9.51 -6.27
N GLU A 123 19.98 -8.54 -6.18
CA GLU A 123 19.48 -8.03 -4.88
C GLU A 123 18.81 -9.11 -4.02
N ARG A 124 18.20 -10.13 -4.64
CA ARG A 124 17.58 -11.27 -3.94
C ARG A 124 18.58 -12.19 -3.24
N ARG A 125 19.83 -12.26 -3.73
CA ARG A 125 20.89 -13.13 -3.18
C ARG A 125 21.71 -12.45 -2.09
N PHE A 126 21.68 -11.12 -2.00
CA PHE A 126 22.58 -10.34 -1.14
C PHE A 126 22.02 -9.98 0.25
N SER A 127 20.86 -10.50 0.67
CA SER A 127 20.33 -10.34 2.02
C SER A 127 21.16 -11.02 3.13
N LYS A 128 22.29 -11.70 2.80
CA LYS A 128 23.10 -12.49 3.75
C LYS A 128 24.58 -12.10 3.85
N THR A 129 25.10 -11.11 3.14
CA THR A 129 26.54 -10.80 3.16
C THR A 129 26.78 -9.32 3.36
N GLY A 130 27.38 -8.95 4.49
CA GLY A 130 27.74 -7.59 4.84
C GLY A 130 28.42 -6.84 3.70
N ARG A 131 27.75 -5.79 3.21
CA ARG A 131 28.28 -4.86 2.22
C ARG A 131 28.73 -3.58 2.91
N THR A 132 29.65 -2.88 2.25
CA THR A 132 30.21 -1.61 2.69
C THR A 132 29.13 -0.51 2.73
N GLN A 133 29.18 0.31 3.78
CA GLN A 133 28.23 1.37 4.13
C GLN A 133 27.77 2.28 2.97
N TYR A 134 28.61 2.47 1.95
CA TYR A 134 28.33 3.30 0.76
C TYR A 134 27.26 2.75 -0.19
N GLU A 135 26.94 1.45 -0.17
CA GLU A 135 25.88 0.89 -1.01
C GLU A 135 24.47 1.00 -0.38
N GLU A 136 24.38 1.28 0.91
CA GLU A 136 23.11 1.68 1.54
C GLU A 136 22.74 3.13 1.22
N GLU A 137 23.73 3.99 0.91
CA GLU A 137 23.52 5.41 0.56
C GLU A 137 22.85 5.64 -0.81
N THR A 138 22.97 4.68 -1.74
CA THR A 138 22.31 4.75 -3.05
C THR A 138 20.86 4.26 -3.04
N ARG A 139 20.39 3.65 -1.95
CA ARG A 139 18.96 3.35 -1.77
C ARG A 139 18.25 4.65 -1.53
N GLN A 140 17.21 4.95 -2.31
CA GLN A 140 16.37 6.11 -2.04
C GLN A 140 15.64 5.90 -0.71
N TRP A 141 16.21 6.45 0.35
CA TRP A 141 15.75 6.50 1.75
C TRP A 141 14.49 7.36 1.91
N LYS A 142 13.55 7.23 0.98
CA LYS A 142 12.35 8.07 0.85
C LYS A 142 11.31 7.76 1.92
N ALA A 143 11.36 6.60 2.57
CA ALA A 143 10.48 6.28 3.67
C ALA A 143 11.11 5.35 4.73
N THR A 144 10.75 5.58 5.98
CA THR A 144 11.14 4.77 7.13
C THR A 144 9.93 4.42 7.97
N LEU A 145 9.96 3.24 8.57
CA LEU A 145 9.02 2.79 9.59
C LEU A 145 9.79 2.46 10.86
N ARG A 146 9.42 3.10 11.97
CA ARG A 146 10.00 2.84 13.29
C ARG A 146 8.93 2.30 14.21
N VAL A 147 9.29 1.35 15.07
CA VAL A 147 8.34 0.74 16.00
C VAL A 147 8.77 1.03 17.42
N TYR A 148 7.87 1.63 18.19
CA TYR A 148 8.10 1.97 19.57
C TYR A 148 7.00 1.39 20.46
N LYS A 149 7.32 1.16 21.72
CA LYS A 149 6.33 0.81 22.75
C LYS A 149 6.41 1.76 23.94
N THR A 150 5.29 1.96 24.59
CA THR A 150 5.21 2.63 25.89
C THR A 150 5.30 1.61 27.01
N ALA A 151 5.60 2.05 28.24
CA ALA A 151 5.56 1.18 29.42
C ALA A 151 4.17 0.56 29.64
N GLY A 152 3.10 1.28 29.29
CA GLY A 152 1.71 0.81 29.37
C GLY A 152 1.29 -0.15 28.24
N GLY A 153 2.24 -0.65 27.43
CA GLY A 153 1.95 -1.64 26.40
C GLY A 153 1.31 -1.08 25.12
N THR A 154 1.15 0.24 24.95
CA THR A 154 0.77 0.78 23.63
C THR A 154 1.97 0.72 22.69
N VAL A 155 1.76 0.27 21.45
CA VAL A 155 2.77 0.14 20.40
C VAL A 155 2.45 1.09 19.26
N PHE A 156 3.45 1.85 18.82
CA PHE A 156 3.35 2.81 17.73
C PHE A 156 4.23 2.40 16.56
N PHE A 157 3.64 2.34 15.38
CA PHE A 157 4.36 2.28 14.12
C PHE A 157 4.39 3.69 13.54
N VAL A 158 5.58 4.28 13.49
CA VAL A 158 5.78 5.66 13.03
C VAL A 158 6.37 5.60 11.64
N PHE A 159 5.55 5.95 10.65
CA PHE A 159 5.96 6.10 9.27
C PHE A 159 6.42 7.54 9.03
N GLN A 160 7.56 7.68 8.36
CA GLN A 160 8.05 8.97 7.88
C GLN A 160 8.42 8.83 6.42
N SER A 161 7.90 9.72 5.56
CA SER A 161 8.27 9.78 4.14
C SER A 161 8.68 11.18 3.74
N LYS A 162 9.63 11.26 2.81
CA LYS A 162 10.06 12.52 2.22
C LYS A 162 9.05 12.95 1.16
N GLY A 163 8.29 14.00 1.44
CA GLY A 163 7.35 14.60 0.50
C GLY A 163 8.05 15.42 -0.60
N SER A 164 7.26 15.89 -1.56
CA SER A 164 7.71 16.64 -2.75
C SER A 164 8.35 18.01 -2.44
N HIS A 165 8.11 18.59 -1.25
CA HIS A 165 8.55 19.95 -0.89
C HIS A 165 9.60 20.00 0.24
N ARG A 166 10.45 18.97 0.39
CA ARG A 166 11.41 18.82 1.51
C ARG A 166 10.77 18.75 2.90
N GLN A 167 9.45 18.71 2.99
CA GLN A 167 8.73 18.41 4.22
C GLN A 167 8.65 16.89 4.39
N TRP A 168 8.81 16.44 5.63
CA TRP A 168 8.65 15.05 6.00
C TRP A 168 7.21 14.83 6.44
N ASP A 169 6.50 13.98 5.71
CA ASP A 169 5.22 13.48 6.18
C ASP A 169 5.48 12.49 7.30
N ARG A 170 4.76 12.65 8.41
CA ARG A 170 4.82 11.73 9.54
C ARG A 170 3.42 11.22 9.81
N VAL A 171 3.32 9.92 10.02
CA VAL A 171 2.07 9.24 10.32
C VAL A 171 2.34 8.21 11.40
N SER A 172 1.42 8.08 12.35
CA SER A 172 1.53 7.09 13.42
C SER A 172 0.33 6.15 13.40
N PHE A 173 0.60 4.86 13.49
CA PHE A 173 -0.40 3.81 13.65
C PHE A 173 -0.30 3.25 15.06
N ARG A 174 -1.43 3.06 15.73
CA ARG A 174 -1.50 2.60 17.11
C ARG A 174 -2.01 1.17 17.18
N LEU A 175 -1.26 0.34 17.88
CA LEU A 175 -1.64 -1.02 18.28
C LEU A 175 -1.39 -1.15 19.80
N SER A 176 -1.81 -2.27 20.38
CA SER A 176 -1.43 -2.64 21.74
C SER A 176 -0.58 -3.91 21.73
N GLN A 177 0.40 -3.95 22.62
CA GLN A 177 1.08 -5.17 23.00
C GLN A 177 0.06 -6.04 23.74
N ARG A 178 -0.02 -7.31 23.36
CA ARG A 178 -0.77 -8.27 24.13
C ARG A 178 -0.04 -8.55 25.44
N SER A 179 -0.71 -8.31 26.56
CA SER A 179 -0.31 -8.88 27.84
C SER A 179 -0.72 -10.36 27.84
N THR A 180 0.26 -11.24 28.05
CA THR A 180 0.04 -12.67 28.32
C THR A 180 -0.78 -12.85 29.59
#